data_AF-A0A3D8S866-F1
#
_entry.id   AF-A0A3D8S866-F1
#
_cell.length_a   1.000
_cell.length_b   1.000
_cell.length_c   1.000
_cell.angle_alpha   90.00
_cell.angle_beta   90.00
_cell.angle_gamma   90.00
#
_symmetry.space_group_name_H-M   'P 1'
#
loop_
_entity.id
_entity.type
_entity.pdbx_description
1 polymer ?
#
loop_
_entity_poly.entity_id
_entity_poly.type
_entity_poly.pdbx_seq_one_letter_code
_entity_poly.pdbx_strand_id
1 'polypeptide(L)'
;MEVSSDSIDIANTKTLDEFVHLYMPTCTADSKWTHPTSKEEYTISIQTASGLCDEDFTACFKLIELTSSQDYKKSKDGWKPRSKRKEMKLLDLKYLLVKLNDSLEGFVSFMPTYEDDYPVIYTYEIHLTTTLRGTGLASHLMKQLEKVATRIPGIEKLMLTCFTSNERAVQFYQKLGYSKDEYSPPPRQLRDGTKIEAPESQPSVAEILAHPSYKDTIWQLVPTQSGRLPVAKTRGGPLDIAWEVHGKGDIKLVWVMGLGTVMSAWQRQTLRYGHEQGEKFSSLIFDNRGMGDSDKPLLRYSTKEMALDLIELLDHLGWTKERQLHITGVSMGGMIAQEFAYLAPDRIASLNLVSTAPWIENTTTFVENLRTRINMFIPKSLDRSVTDAARSLFADSWLIQPDQTIVPTAATPGVILPPSGVYGMFDTNYERFAAQELTKRLDKEKFQKAGFMLQAIAAGWHHKSPAQLKEIADKVGRERIMVLHGTKDNMITVPHGRKLIEMMQPGVGVIKEGTGHVFMLEEWDFHNEMVEKMFATGERLNKAS
;
A
#
# COMPACT_ATOMS: atom_id res chain seq x y z
N MET A 1 21.35 18.94 14.62
CA MET A 1 21.29 18.79 13.15
C MET A 1 19.95 19.33 12.73
N GLU A 2 19.94 20.46 12.03
CA GLU A 2 18.72 21.11 11.55
C GLU A 2 17.90 20.12 10.72
N VAL A 3 16.62 20.03 11.03
CA VAL A 3 15.63 19.32 10.24
C VAL A 3 15.62 19.98 8.88
N SER A 4 16.14 19.30 7.85
CA SER A 4 15.96 19.73 6.46
C SER A 4 14.47 19.64 6.15
N SER A 5 13.76 20.74 6.36
CA SER A 5 12.35 20.89 6.04
C SER A 5 12.15 20.74 4.54
N ASP A 6 11.15 19.94 4.15
CA ASP A 6 10.74 19.73 2.76
C ASP A 6 10.26 21.06 2.15
N SER A 7 10.84 21.45 1.01
CA SER A 7 10.49 22.71 0.32
C SER A 7 9.02 22.84 -0.05
N ILE A 8 8.32 21.72 -0.33
CA ILE A 8 6.89 21.72 -0.63
C ILE A 8 6.10 22.04 0.65
N ASP A 9 6.41 21.38 1.76
CA ASP A 9 5.78 21.65 3.05
C ASP A 9 6.07 23.08 3.52
N ILE A 10 7.30 23.56 3.35
CA ILE A 10 7.66 24.96 3.63
C ILE A 10 6.81 25.89 2.79
N ALA A 11 6.61 25.60 1.49
CA ALA A 11 5.82 26.44 0.61
C ALA A 11 4.33 26.42 1.00
N ASN A 12 3.78 25.26 1.36
CA ASN A 12 2.36 25.13 1.71
C ASN A 12 2.01 25.69 3.09
N THR A 13 2.94 25.66 4.05
CA THR A 13 2.74 26.22 5.40
C THR A 13 2.88 27.74 5.48
N LYS A 14 3.33 28.40 4.41
CA LYS A 14 3.41 29.86 4.34
C LYS A 14 2.03 30.48 4.35
N THR A 15 1.91 31.63 4.99
CA THR A 15 0.75 32.50 4.77
C THR A 15 0.67 32.89 3.29
N LEU A 16 -0.52 33.26 2.82
CA LEU A 16 -0.72 33.63 1.41
C LEU A 16 0.22 34.78 0.99
N ASP A 17 0.38 35.79 1.84
CA ASP A 17 1.26 36.93 1.58
C ASP A 17 2.73 36.53 1.47
N GLU A 18 3.21 35.66 2.37
CA GLU A 18 4.58 35.12 2.31
C GLU A 18 4.79 34.26 1.06
N PHE A 19 3.80 33.44 0.69
CA PHE A 19 3.85 32.63 -0.52
C PHE A 19 3.97 33.52 -1.76
N VAL A 20 3.14 34.55 -1.86
CA VAL A 20 3.17 35.52 -2.96
C VAL A 20 4.51 36.23 -3.01
N HIS A 21 4.99 36.74 -1.88
CA HIS A 21 6.26 37.46 -1.81
C HIS A 21 7.44 36.61 -2.29
N LEU A 22 7.50 35.33 -1.90
CA LEU A 22 8.63 34.45 -2.22
C LEU A 22 8.51 33.82 -3.61
N TYR A 23 7.33 33.31 -3.96
CA TYR A 23 7.14 32.44 -5.12
C TYR A 23 6.37 33.11 -6.26
N MET A 24 5.65 34.21 -6.03
CA MET A 24 4.84 34.92 -7.03
C MET A 24 4.89 36.45 -6.92
N PRO A 25 6.06 37.11 -6.84
CA PRO A 25 6.13 38.55 -6.56
C PRO A 25 5.57 39.42 -7.69
N THR A 26 5.35 38.85 -8.87
CA THR A 26 4.69 39.52 -10.00
C THR A 26 3.17 39.35 -10.01
N CYS A 27 2.60 38.67 -9.01
CA CYS A 27 1.17 38.43 -8.84
C CYS A 27 0.69 38.98 -7.49
N THR A 28 0.71 40.30 -7.35
CA THR A 28 0.14 41.03 -6.21
C THR A 28 -1.39 41.11 -6.31
N ALA A 29 -2.06 41.54 -5.23
CA ALA A 29 -3.52 41.72 -5.18
C ALA A 29 -4.09 42.60 -6.32
N ASP A 30 -3.28 43.50 -6.89
CA ASP A 30 -3.65 44.43 -7.97
C ASP A 30 -3.06 44.07 -9.33
N SER A 31 -2.67 42.81 -9.54
CA SER A 31 -2.04 42.41 -10.81
C SER A 31 -3.05 42.49 -11.94
N LYS A 32 -2.72 43.22 -13.00
CA LYS A 32 -3.63 43.49 -14.11
C LYS A 32 -3.18 42.84 -15.41
N TRP A 33 -4.14 42.36 -16.19
CA TRP A 33 -3.92 41.85 -17.53
C TRP A 33 -4.85 42.54 -18.51
N THR A 34 -4.29 43.11 -19.59
CA THR A 34 -5.05 43.83 -20.60
C THR A 34 -5.36 42.92 -21.78
N HIS A 35 -6.63 42.82 -22.14
CA HIS A 35 -7.06 42.04 -23.29
C HIS A 35 -6.45 42.61 -24.58
N PRO A 36 -5.79 41.79 -25.43
CA PRO A 36 -5.02 42.29 -26.57
C PRO A 36 -5.88 43.04 -27.60
N THR A 37 -7.11 42.57 -27.82
CA THR A 37 -8.08 43.16 -28.76
C THR A 37 -9.00 44.21 -28.13
N SER A 38 -9.83 43.83 -27.15
CA SER A 38 -10.83 44.75 -26.55
C SER A 38 -10.23 45.85 -25.69
N LYS A 39 -8.96 45.70 -25.26
CA LYS A 39 -8.27 46.61 -24.31
C LYS A 39 -8.90 46.69 -22.92
N GLU A 40 -9.88 45.84 -22.62
CA GLU A 40 -10.43 45.68 -21.28
C GLU A 40 -9.35 45.19 -20.31
N GLU A 41 -9.45 45.65 -19.07
CA GLU A 41 -8.48 45.35 -18.02
C GLU A 41 -9.08 44.36 -17.02
N TYR A 42 -8.39 43.25 -16.83
CA TYR A 42 -8.79 42.16 -15.94
C TYR A 42 -7.85 42.12 -14.74
N THR A 43 -8.41 41.90 -13.55
CA THR A 43 -7.64 41.71 -12.33
C THR A 43 -7.32 40.24 -12.15
N ILE A 44 -6.06 39.92 -11.85
CA ILE A 44 -5.57 38.60 -11.48
C ILE A 44 -5.20 38.65 -10.00
N SER A 45 -5.92 37.92 -9.17
CA SER A 45 -5.68 37.84 -7.74
C SER A 45 -5.46 36.39 -7.31
N ILE A 46 -4.72 36.19 -6.23
CA ILE A 46 -4.48 34.87 -5.66
C ILE A 46 -5.28 34.68 -4.36
N GLN A 47 -5.84 33.49 -4.17
CA GLN A 47 -6.55 33.09 -2.96
C GLN A 47 -6.18 31.65 -2.57
N THR A 48 -6.22 31.32 -1.28
CA THR A 48 -6.23 29.92 -0.85
C THR A 48 -7.63 29.34 -1.02
N ALA A 49 -7.75 28.01 -1.09
CA ALA A 49 -9.06 27.35 -1.13
C ALA A 49 -9.95 27.73 0.08
N SER A 50 -9.34 27.93 1.25
CA SER A 50 -10.02 28.39 2.48
C SER A 50 -10.35 29.88 2.48
N GLY A 51 -9.66 30.69 1.68
CA GLY A 51 -9.85 32.14 1.55
C GLY A 51 -10.85 32.55 0.47
N LEU A 52 -11.28 31.62 -0.39
CA LEU A 52 -12.32 31.89 -1.39
C LEU A 52 -13.67 32.19 -0.70
N CYS A 53 -14.29 33.31 -1.08
CA CYS A 53 -15.67 33.56 -0.70
C CYS A 53 -16.63 32.59 -1.43
N ASP A 54 -17.83 32.39 -0.88
CA ASP A 54 -18.81 31.46 -1.45
C ASP A 54 -19.23 31.83 -2.89
N GLU A 55 -19.22 33.13 -3.20
CA GLU A 55 -19.53 33.66 -4.53
C GLU A 55 -18.48 33.22 -5.57
N ASP A 56 -17.20 33.46 -5.29
CA ASP A 56 -16.08 33.06 -6.16
C ASP A 56 -15.98 31.55 -6.26
N PHE A 57 -16.10 30.83 -5.14
CA PHE A 57 -16.09 29.37 -5.14
C PHE A 57 -17.22 28.81 -6.03
N THR A 58 -18.41 29.38 -5.94
CA THR A 58 -19.56 28.98 -6.77
C THR A 58 -19.35 29.33 -8.23
N ALA A 59 -18.76 30.49 -8.54
CA ALA A 59 -18.46 30.91 -9.89
C ALA A 59 -17.39 30.00 -10.54
N CYS A 60 -16.31 29.67 -9.83
CA CYS A 60 -15.31 28.70 -10.28
C CYS A 60 -15.97 27.34 -10.59
N PHE A 61 -16.81 26.84 -9.68
CA PHE A 61 -17.49 25.56 -9.89
C PHE A 61 -18.40 25.58 -11.12
N LYS A 62 -19.20 26.64 -11.29
CA LYS A 62 -20.08 26.80 -12.46
C LYS A 62 -19.27 26.87 -13.75
N LEU A 63 -18.10 27.51 -13.71
CA LEU A 63 -17.23 27.57 -14.88
C LEU A 63 -16.70 26.18 -15.24
N ILE A 64 -16.21 25.37 -14.29
CA ILE A 64 -15.83 23.96 -14.54
C ILE A 64 -17.00 23.16 -15.11
N GLU A 65 -18.20 23.35 -14.54
CA GLU A 65 -19.40 22.66 -15.02
C GLU A 65 -19.71 23.03 -16.47
N LEU A 66 -19.58 24.30 -16.83
CA LEU A 66 -19.80 24.79 -18.19
C LEU A 66 -18.76 24.26 -19.17
N THR A 67 -17.49 24.22 -18.77
CA THR A 67 -16.36 23.94 -19.67
C THR A 67 -16.05 22.45 -19.81
N SER A 68 -16.23 21.66 -18.75
CA SER A 68 -15.70 20.30 -18.66
C SER A 68 -16.68 19.25 -18.15
N SER A 69 -17.89 19.60 -17.68
CA SER A 69 -18.84 18.57 -17.21
C SER A 69 -19.20 17.54 -18.27
N GLN A 70 -19.18 17.91 -19.56
CA GLN A 70 -19.46 16.98 -20.66
C GLN A 70 -18.31 15.99 -20.88
N ASP A 71 -17.07 16.42 -20.69
CA ASP A 71 -15.91 15.52 -20.76
C ASP A 71 -15.95 14.54 -19.59
N TYR A 72 -16.22 15.03 -18.38
CA TYR A 72 -16.46 14.18 -17.21
C TYR A 72 -17.62 13.20 -17.40
N LYS A 73 -18.75 13.62 -17.98
CA LYS A 73 -19.89 12.71 -18.27
C LYS A 73 -19.54 11.59 -19.25
N LYS A 74 -18.61 11.84 -20.16
CA LYS A 74 -18.11 10.86 -21.13
C LYS A 74 -16.98 10.00 -20.56
N SER A 75 -16.36 10.43 -19.47
CA SER A 75 -15.37 9.65 -18.71
C SER A 75 -16.05 8.55 -17.88
N LYS A 76 -15.25 7.57 -17.44
CA LYS A 76 -15.72 6.46 -16.59
C LYS A 76 -16.32 6.94 -15.26
N ASP A 77 -15.79 8.02 -14.69
CA ASP A 77 -16.20 8.52 -13.38
C ASP A 77 -17.47 9.35 -13.39
N GLY A 78 -17.90 9.80 -14.57
CA GLY A 78 -19.06 10.67 -14.75
C GLY A 78 -18.86 12.08 -14.13
N TRP A 79 -19.82 12.96 -14.36
CA TRP A 79 -19.84 14.25 -13.66
C TRP A 79 -20.45 14.08 -12.26
N LYS A 80 -19.62 14.23 -11.23
CA LYS A 80 -20.01 14.15 -9.81
C LYS A 80 -19.86 15.52 -9.12
N PRO A 81 -20.88 16.40 -9.17
CA PRO A 81 -20.83 17.76 -8.60
C PRO A 81 -20.36 17.83 -7.14
N ARG A 82 -20.82 16.89 -6.29
CA ARG A 82 -20.46 16.88 -4.87
C ARG A 82 -18.98 16.55 -4.65
N SER A 83 -18.44 15.59 -5.40
CA SER A 83 -17.02 15.21 -5.29
C SER A 83 -16.13 16.32 -5.82
N LYS A 84 -16.47 16.92 -6.97
CA LYS A 84 -15.71 18.06 -7.53
C LYS A 84 -15.67 19.26 -6.56
N ARG A 85 -16.78 19.57 -5.88
CA ARG A 85 -16.79 20.61 -4.83
C ARG A 85 -15.91 20.28 -3.61
N LYS A 86 -15.71 18.99 -3.29
CA LYS A 86 -14.79 18.59 -2.22
C LYS A 86 -13.34 18.73 -2.65
N GLU A 87 -13.02 18.30 -3.88
CA GLU A 87 -11.69 18.45 -4.48
C GLU A 87 -11.25 19.92 -4.55
N MET A 88 -12.16 20.83 -4.95
CA MET A 88 -11.91 22.27 -4.95
C MET A 88 -11.67 22.89 -3.55
N LYS A 89 -11.77 22.11 -2.48
CA LYS A 89 -11.56 22.53 -1.09
C LYS A 89 -10.36 21.86 -0.43
N LEU A 90 -9.49 21.20 -1.19
CA LEU A 90 -8.24 20.67 -0.66
C LEU A 90 -7.41 21.79 -0.02
N LEU A 91 -6.87 21.53 1.18
CA LEU A 91 -6.34 22.56 2.09
C LEU A 91 -5.22 23.42 1.47
N ASP A 92 -4.35 22.82 0.66
CA ASP A 92 -3.17 23.47 0.12
C ASP A 92 -3.37 24.08 -1.28
N LEU A 93 -4.58 23.92 -1.86
CA LEU A 93 -4.92 24.50 -3.15
C LEU A 93 -4.89 26.04 -3.09
N LYS A 94 -4.32 26.61 -4.15
CA LYS A 94 -4.26 28.04 -4.41
C LYS A 94 -4.93 28.33 -5.74
N TYR A 95 -5.63 29.45 -5.81
CA TYR A 95 -6.45 29.88 -6.94
C TYR A 95 -5.92 31.20 -7.47
N LEU A 96 -5.62 31.27 -8.77
CA LEU A 96 -5.50 32.52 -9.50
C LEU A 96 -6.86 32.84 -10.09
N LEU A 97 -7.53 33.88 -9.59
CA LEU A 97 -8.83 34.34 -10.05
C LEU A 97 -8.64 35.47 -11.06
N VAL A 98 -9.28 35.37 -12.22
CA VAL A 98 -9.33 36.40 -13.25
C VAL A 98 -10.70 37.04 -13.22
N LYS A 99 -10.76 38.35 -12.95
CA LYS A 99 -12.01 39.09 -12.83
C LYS A 99 -12.06 40.32 -13.75
N LEU A 100 -13.26 40.61 -14.26
CA LEU A 100 -13.61 41.88 -14.92
C LEU A 100 -14.76 42.51 -14.15
N ASN A 101 -14.58 43.74 -13.64
CA ASN A 101 -15.60 44.43 -12.82
C ASN A 101 -16.15 43.52 -11.70
N ASP A 102 -15.24 42.86 -10.96
CA ASP A 102 -15.52 41.88 -9.89
C ASP A 102 -16.24 40.58 -10.29
N SER A 103 -16.63 40.43 -11.57
CA SER A 103 -17.16 39.18 -12.11
C SER A 103 -16.03 38.22 -12.47
N LEU A 104 -16.13 36.95 -12.05
CA LEU A 104 -15.16 35.90 -12.39
C LEU A 104 -15.28 35.50 -13.87
N GLU A 105 -14.19 35.68 -14.61
CA GLU A 105 -14.09 35.36 -16.05
C GLU A 105 -13.13 34.19 -16.32
N GLY A 106 -12.35 33.78 -15.33
CA GLY A 106 -11.48 32.62 -15.43
C GLY A 106 -10.74 32.33 -14.15
N PHE A 107 -10.18 31.13 -14.04
CA PHE A 107 -9.30 30.80 -12.93
C PHE A 107 -8.31 29.69 -13.28
N VAL A 108 -7.27 29.59 -12.46
CA VAL A 108 -6.37 28.44 -12.38
C VAL A 108 -6.27 27.99 -10.93
N SER A 109 -6.39 26.70 -10.66
CA SER A 109 -6.11 26.13 -9.34
C SER A 109 -4.89 25.22 -9.39
N PHE A 110 -3.98 25.40 -8.44
CA PHE A 110 -2.72 24.67 -8.39
C PHE A 110 -2.25 24.42 -6.96
N MET A 111 -1.33 23.47 -6.80
CA MET A 111 -0.75 23.11 -5.51
C MET A 111 0.68 22.60 -5.68
N PRO A 112 1.65 23.10 -4.90
CA PRO A 112 2.91 22.39 -4.66
C PRO A 112 2.61 21.05 -3.97
N THR A 113 2.96 19.95 -4.61
CA THR A 113 2.63 18.59 -4.14
C THR A 113 3.64 17.57 -4.66
N TYR A 114 3.51 16.34 -4.20
CA TYR A 114 4.18 15.20 -4.78
C TYR A 114 3.25 14.44 -5.72
N GLU A 115 3.73 14.16 -6.93
CA GLU A 115 3.07 13.26 -7.89
C GLU A 115 4.07 12.17 -8.29
N ASP A 116 3.73 10.91 -8.04
CA ASP A 116 4.60 9.73 -8.28
C ASP A 116 6.03 9.94 -7.76
N ASP A 117 6.12 10.41 -6.51
CA ASP A 117 7.33 10.76 -5.77
C ASP A 117 8.09 12.00 -6.27
N TYR A 118 7.72 12.61 -7.40
CA TYR A 118 8.32 13.85 -7.88
C TYR A 118 7.71 15.06 -7.18
N PRO A 119 8.53 15.99 -6.66
CA PRO A 119 8.06 17.30 -6.21
C PRO A 119 7.64 18.13 -7.42
N VAL A 120 6.36 18.50 -7.48
CA VAL A 120 5.76 19.17 -8.63
C VAL A 120 4.88 20.35 -8.21
N ILE A 121 4.69 21.29 -9.13
CA ILE A 121 3.49 22.11 -9.11
C ILE A 121 2.44 21.36 -9.92
N TYR A 122 1.33 20.99 -9.29
CA TYR A 122 0.24 20.33 -9.99
C TYR A 122 -0.87 21.35 -10.30
N THR A 123 -1.23 21.47 -11.57
CA THR A 123 -2.34 22.29 -12.05
C THR A 123 -3.60 21.42 -12.06
N TYR A 124 -4.50 21.66 -11.12
CA TYR A 124 -5.74 20.91 -10.98
C TYR A 124 -6.76 21.34 -12.02
N GLU A 125 -6.92 22.65 -12.22
CA GLU A 125 -7.93 23.21 -13.12
C GLU A 125 -7.39 24.47 -13.78
N ILE A 126 -7.76 24.68 -15.05
CA ILE A 126 -7.61 25.95 -15.76
C ILE A 126 -8.83 26.16 -16.65
N HIS A 127 -9.62 27.18 -16.31
CA HIS A 127 -10.87 27.46 -17.04
C HIS A 127 -11.00 28.94 -17.32
N LEU A 128 -11.37 29.25 -18.56
CA LEU A 128 -11.64 30.60 -19.03
C LEU A 128 -13.02 30.64 -19.71
N THR A 129 -13.72 31.75 -19.52
CA THR A 129 -14.91 32.08 -20.32
C THR A 129 -14.55 32.14 -21.81
N THR A 130 -15.54 31.92 -22.67
CA THR A 130 -15.33 31.78 -24.11
C THR A 130 -14.66 33.00 -24.75
N THR A 131 -14.94 34.20 -24.22
CA THR A 131 -14.37 35.49 -24.65
C THR A 131 -12.86 35.57 -24.43
N LEU A 132 -12.35 34.94 -23.36
CA LEU A 132 -10.94 34.95 -23.00
C LEU A 132 -10.12 33.85 -23.68
N ARG A 133 -10.74 32.90 -24.38
CA ARG A 133 -10.03 31.80 -25.04
C ARG A 133 -9.34 32.27 -26.32
N GLY A 134 -8.06 31.91 -26.48
CA GLY A 134 -7.27 32.31 -27.67
C GLY A 134 -6.67 33.71 -27.58
N THR A 135 -6.83 34.39 -26.46
CA THR A 135 -6.29 35.74 -26.20
C THR A 135 -4.85 35.74 -25.68
N GLY A 136 -4.31 34.57 -25.36
CA GLY A 136 -3.01 34.40 -24.70
C GLY A 136 -3.05 34.42 -23.16
N LEU A 137 -4.20 34.71 -22.54
CA LEU A 137 -4.34 34.73 -21.08
C LEU A 137 -3.98 33.39 -20.42
N ALA A 138 -4.46 32.26 -20.95
CA ALA A 138 -4.12 30.94 -20.40
C ALA A 138 -2.60 30.69 -20.40
N SER A 139 -1.90 31.08 -21.48
CA SER A 139 -0.44 30.99 -21.55
C SER A 139 0.24 31.92 -20.54
N HIS A 140 -0.34 33.10 -20.27
CA HIS A 140 0.15 34.00 -19.24
C HIS A 140 0.03 33.35 -17.85
N LEU A 141 -1.10 32.73 -17.53
CA LEU A 141 -1.33 32.07 -16.23
C LEU A 141 -0.41 30.86 -16.04
N MET A 142 -0.25 30.00 -17.04
CA MET A 142 0.68 28.86 -16.96
C MET A 142 2.13 29.31 -16.75
N LYS A 143 2.56 30.39 -17.40
CA LYS A 143 3.88 30.99 -17.17
C LYS A 143 4.07 31.53 -15.74
N GLN A 144 3.01 31.93 -15.06
CA GLN A 144 3.10 32.27 -13.63
C GLN A 144 3.36 31.01 -12.79
N LEU A 145 2.71 29.88 -13.11
CA LEU A 145 2.98 28.61 -12.42
C LEU A 145 4.38 28.07 -12.69
N GLU A 146 4.91 28.25 -13.90
CA GLU A 146 6.31 27.93 -14.22
C GLU A 146 7.28 28.75 -13.35
N LYS A 147 6.98 30.03 -13.12
CA LYS A 147 7.77 30.86 -12.19
C LYS A 147 7.67 30.35 -10.76
N VAL A 148 6.50 29.91 -10.31
CA VAL A 148 6.35 29.28 -8.98
C VAL A 148 7.23 28.04 -8.88
N ALA A 149 7.13 27.16 -9.86
CA ALA A 149 7.92 25.92 -9.92
C ALA A 149 9.43 26.21 -9.85
N THR A 150 9.93 27.18 -10.61
CA THR A 150 11.37 27.54 -10.59
C THR A 150 11.85 28.20 -9.30
N ARG A 151 10.95 28.70 -8.45
CA ARG A 151 11.30 29.40 -7.20
C ARG A 151 11.18 28.54 -5.95
N ILE A 152 10.33 27.51 -5.98
CA ILE A 152 10.25 26.55 -4.88
C ILE A 152 11.41 25.55 -5.07
N PRO A 153 12.38 25.48 -4.14
CA PRO A 153 13.55 24.63 -4.33
C PRO A 153 13.18 23.16 -4.46
N GLY A 154 13.72 22.49 -5.47
CA GLY A 154 13.55 21.05 -5.66
C GLY A 154 12.34 20.65 -6.50
N ILE A 155 11.48 21.57 -6.96
CA ILE A 155 10.44 21.22 -7.93
C ILE A 155 11.08 20.74 -9.24
N GLU A 156 10.67 19.57 -9.71
CA GLU A 156 11.19 18.94 -10.92
C GLU A 156 10.27 19.15 -12.14
N LYS A 157 8.96 19.22 -11.93
CA LYS A 157 7.96 19.30 -13.01
C LYS A 157 6.79 20.23 -12.66
N LEU A 158 6.16 20.76 -13.70
CA LEU A 158 4.81 21.34 -13.65
C LEU A 158 3.89 20.35 -14.35
N MET A 159 2.96 19.76 -13.60
CA MET A 159 2.09 18.67 -14.06
C MET A 159 0.63 19.12 -14.13
N LEU A 160 -0.15 18.41 -14.96
CA LEU A 160 -1.59 18.60 -15.12
C LEU A 160 -2.22 17.35 -15.71
N THR A 161 -3.52 17.18 -15.49
CA THR A 161 -4.33 16.20 -16.22
C THR A 161 -5.20 16.89 -17.26
N CYS A 162 -5.31 16.27 -18.44
CA CYS A 162 -6.13 16.76 -19.53
C CYS A 162 -6.83 15.58 -20.20
N PHE A 163 -8.15 15.67 -20.39
CA PHE A 163 -8.88 14.71 -21.19
C PHE A 163 -8.31 14.65 -22.61
N THR A 164 -7.99 13.45 -23.08
CA THR A 164 -7.44 13.23 -24.43
C THR A 164 -8.45 13.61 -25.53
N SER A 165 -9.75 13.56 -25.22
CA SER A 165 -10.84 14.03 -26.06
C SER A 165 -10.88 15.55 -26.24
N ASN A 166 -10.24 16.32 -25.36
CA ASN A 166 -10.15 17.77 -25.45
C ASN A 166 -8.94 18.19 -26.30
N GLU A 167 -9.04 17.95 -27.61
CA GLU A 167 -7.95 18.18 -28.57
C GLU A 167 -7.42 19.63 -28.52
N ARG A 168 -8.30 20.61 -28.25
CA ARG A 168 -7.92 22.02 -28.13
C ARG A 168 -7.00 22.26 -26.94
N ALA A 169 -7.31 21.66 -25.78
CA ALA A 169 -6.47 21.77 -24.59
C ALA A 169 -5.15 21.01 -24.77
N VAL A 170 -5.18 19.79 -25.35
CA VAL A 170 -3.98 19.01 -25.67
C VAL A 170 -3.03 19.80 -26.57
N GLN A 171 -3.51 20.36 -27.67
CA GLN A 171 -2.71 21.19 -28.58
C GLN A 171 -2.18 22.46 -27.90
N PHE A 172 -2.94 23.04 -26.99
CA PHE A 172 -2.52 24.21 -26.21
C PHE A 172 -1.32 23.86 -25.31
N TYR A 173 -1.40 22.76 -24.55
CA TYR A 173 -0.30 22.34 -23.67
C TYR A 173 0.94 21.93 -24.46
N GLN A 174 0.78 21.21 -25.58
CA GLN A 174 1.89 20.86 -26.48
C GLN A 174 2.62 22.11 -27.00
N LYS A 175 1.87 23.17 -27.38
CA LYS A 175 2.46 24.45 -27.80
C LYS A 175 3.22 25.16 -26.67
N LEU A 176 2.87 24.90 -25.41
CA LEU A 176 3.61 25.39 -24.24
C LEU A 176 4.80 24.49 -23.87
N GLY A 177 5.02 23.38 -24.58
CA GLY A 177 6.15 22.46 -24.34
C GLY A 177 5.83 21.29 -23.41
N TYR A 178 4.56 21.08 -23.04
CA TYR A 178 4.16 19.92 -22.26
C TYR A 178 4.14 18.67 -23.14
N SER A 179 4.62 17.57 -22.59
CA SER A 179 4.56 16.24 -23.17
C SER A 179 3.80 15.29 -22.27
N LYS A 180 3.38 14.15 -22.83
CA LYS A 180 2.81 13.06 -22.02
C LYS A 180 3.91 12.54 -21.09
N ASP A 181 3.63 12.54 -19.79
CA ASP A 181 4.55 12.03 -18.78
C ASP A 181 4.55 10.50 -18.75
N GLU A 182 5.66 9.87 -18.38
CA GLU A 182 5.83 8.42 -18.32
C GLU A 182 4.85 7.73 -17.36
N TYR A 183 4.37 8.45 -16.35
CA TYR A 183 3.38 7.97 -15.38
C TYR A 183 1.93 8.22 -15.80
N SER A 184 1.70 8.80 -16.98
CA SER A 184 0.34 8.99 -17.51
C SER A 184 -0.35 7.64 -17.74
N PRO A 185 -1.62 7.44 -17.35
CA PRO A 185 -2.31 6.16 -17.46
C PRO A 185 -2.17 5.53 -18.86
N PRO A 186 -1.74 4.26 -18.99
CA PRO A 186 -1.66 3.62 -20.28
C PRO A 186 -3.08 3.32 -20.81
N PRO A 187 -3.31 3.45 -22.14
CA PRO A 187 -4.56 3.01 -22.73
C PRO A 187 -4.66 1.48 -22.64
N ARG A 188 -5.75 0.98 -22.08
CA ARG A 188 -6.13 -0.44 -22.04
C ARG A 188 -6.76 -0.79 -23.38
N GLN A 189 -6.28 -1.80 -24.09
CA GLN A 189 -6.91 -2.26 -25.32
C GLN A 189 -7.69 -3.55 -25.03
N LEU A 190 -9.02 -3.50 -25.16
CA LEU A 190 -9.86 -4.68 -25.08
C LEU A 190 -9.70 -5.55 -26.35
N ARG A 191 -10.08 -6.82 -26.25
CA ARG A 191 -9.98 -7.82 -27.34
C ARG A 191 -10.77 -7.45 -28.61
N ASP A 192 -11.68 -6.49 -28.52
CA ASP A 192 -12.47 -5.94 -29.64
C ASP A 192 -11.85 -4.67 -30.26
N GLY A 193 -10.67 -4.25 -29.79
CA GLY A 193 -9.98 -3.05 -30.26
C GLY A 193 -10.37 -1.77 -29.52
N THR A 194 -11.31 -1.82 -28.57
CA THR A 194 -11.72 -0.66 -27.77
C THR A 194 -10.61 -0.22 -26.84
N LYS A 195 -10.18 1.05 -26.95
CA LYS A 195 -9.25 1.68 -26.01
C LYS A 195 -10.03 2.21 -24.81
N ILE A 196 -9.78 1.67 -23.62
CA ILE A 196 -10.33 2.13 -22.34
C ILE A 196 -9.17 2.71 -21.53
N GLU A 197 -9.27 3.94 -21.03
CA GLU A 197 -8.25 4.51 -20.15
C GLU A 197 -8.24 3.79 -18.78
N ALA A 198 -7.06 3.61 -18.17
CA ALA A 198 -6.93 2.97 -16.85
C ALA A 198 -7.63 3.82 -15.76
N PRO A 199 -8.10 3.24 -14.64
CA PRO A 199 -8.85 3.99 -13.62
C PRO A 199 -8.02 5.15 -13.05
N GLU A 200 -8.57 6.36 -13.11
CA GLU A 200 -8.03 7.55 -12.45
C GLU A 200 -8.38 7.46 -10.95
N SER A 201 -7.36 7.24 -10.10
CA SER A 201 -7.39 7.16 -8.63
C SER A 201 -8.00 5.89 -7.98
N GLN A 202 -7.28 5.38 -6.98
CA GLN A 202 -7.76 4.32 -6.08
C GLN A 202 -8.82 4.89 -5.12
N PRO A 203 -9.80 4.09 -4.66
CA PRO A 203 -10.77 4.53 -3.67
C PRO A 203 -10.11 5.09 -2.40
N SER A 204 -10.65 6.20 -1.91
CA SER A 204 -10.21 6.82 -0.67
C SER A 204 -10.57 5.97 0.56
N VAL A 205 -9.89 6.19 1.67
CA VAL A 205 -10.17 5.57 2.96
C VAL A 205 -11.62 5.77 3.36
N ALA A 206 -12.18 6.97 3.13
CA ALA A 206 -13.57 7.25 3.44
C ALA A 206 -14.54 6.38 2.62
N GLU A 207 -14.22 6.11 1.35
CA GLU A 207 -15.01 5.23 0.49
C GLU A 207 -14.87 3.77 0.92
N ILE A 208 -13.67 3.31 1.27
CA ILE A 208 -13.45 1.95 1.80
C ILE A 208 -14.22 1.74 3.11
N LEU A 209 -14.16 2.69 4.04
CA LEU A 209 -14.88 2.60 5.33
C LEU A 209 -16.40 2.66 5.16
N ALA A 210 -16.88 3.35 4.13
CA ALA A 210 -18.30 3.43 3.80
C ALA A 210 -18.81 2.19 3.04
N HIS A 211 -17.91 1.34 2.54
CA HIS A 211 -18.27 0.15 1.78
C HIS A 211 -19.12 -0.81 2.65
N PRO A 212 -20.26 -1.32 2.17
CA PRO A 212 -21.15 -2.19 2.97
C PRO A 212 -20.44 -3.41 3.57
N SER A 213 -19.54 -4.02 2.80
CA SER A 213 -18.75 -5.19 3.22
C SER A 213 -17.62 -4.89 4.21
N TYR A 214 -17.32 -3.61 4.51
CA TYR A 214 -16.18 -3.25 5.36
C TYR A 214 -16.25 -3.89 6.75
N LYS A 215 -17.44 -3.96 7.35
CA LYS A 215 -17.66 -4.55 8.68
C LYS A 215 -17.38 -6.06 8.72
N ASP A 216 -17.47 -6.72 7.58
CA ASP A 216 -17.35 -8.17 7.42
C ASP A 216 -15.98 -8.57 6.84
N THR A 217 -15.04 -7.63 6.80
CA THR A 217 -13.71 -7.80 6.20
C THR A 217 -12.89 -8.92 6.86
N ILE A 218 -12.97 -9.01 8.20
CA ILE A 218 -12.31 -10.02 9.01
C ILE A 218 -13.32 -11.11 9.33
N TRP A 219 -13.00 -12.34 8.92
CA TRP A 219 -13.90 -13.46 9.07
C TRP A 219 -13.89 -14.01 10.50
N GLN A 220 -15.08 -14.25 11.02
CA GLN A 220 -15.30 -14.83 12.34
C GLN A 220 -15.27 -16.35 12.24
N LEU A 221 -14.06 -16.90 12.16
CA LEU A 221 -13.78 -18.33 12.17
C LEU A 221 -13.42 -18.76 13.59
N VAL A 222 -14.27 -19.57 14.24
CA VAL A 222 -14.09 -19.93 15.65
C VAL A 222 -12.95 -20.93 15.80
N PRO A 223 -11.84 -20.58 16.49
CA PRO A 223 -10.74 -21.50 16.70
C PRO A 223 -11.16 -22.67 17.61
N THR A 224 -10.49 -23.82 17.44
CA THR A 224 -10.70 -24.99 18.29
C THR A 224 -10.02 -24.84 19.65
N GLN A 225 -8.92 -24.09 19.69
CA GLN A 225 -8.23 -23.66 20.90
C GLN A 225 -7.69 -22.25 20.68
N SER A 226 -7.70 -21.41 21.71
CA SER A 226 -7.06 -20.10 21.68
C SER A 226 -6.61 -19.71 23.07
N GLY A 227 -5.69 -18.76 23.15
CA GLY A 227 -5.21 -18.28 24.43
C GLY A 227 -4.16 -17.19 24.33
N ARG A 228 -3.70 -16.78 25.50
CA ARG A 228 -2.50 -15.96 25.70
C ARG A 228 -1.49 -16.80 26.47
N LEU A 229 -0.27 -16.92 25.95
CA LEU A 229 0.80 -17.66 26.60
C LEU A 229 1.90 -16.70 27.06
N PRO A 230 2.23 -16.64 28.36
CA PRO A 230 3.41 -15.94 28.83
C PRO A 230 4.67 -16.69 28.40
N VAL A 231 5.49 -16.04 27.57
CA VAL A 231 6.79 -16.55 27.08
C VAL A 231 7.95 -15.66 27.53
N ALA A 232 9.18 -16.05 27.19
CA ALA A 232 10.37 -15.21 27.32
C ALA A 232 10.71 -14.81 28.78
N LYS A 233 10.34 -15.64 29.76
CA LYS A 233 10.56 -15.38 31.19
C LYS A 233 12.01 -15.02 31.56
N THR A 234 12.99 -15.56 30.84
CA THR A 234 14.43 -15.28 31.03
C THR A 234 15.02 -14.33 29.98
N ARG A 235 14.20 -13.81 29.06
CA ARG A 235 14.58 -13.01 27.89
C ARG A 235 13.86 -11.65 27.83
N GLY A 236 13.52 -11.10 28.99
CA GLY A 236 12.83 -9.81 29.12
C GLY A 236 11.31 -9.87 29.22
N GLY A 237 10.74 -11.07 29.43
CA GLY A 237 9.33 -11.30 29.75
C GLY A 237 9.05 -11.48 31.25
N PRO A 238 7.89 -12.05 31.63
CA PRO A 238 6.92 -12.70 30.74
C PRO A 238 6.25 -11.73 29.78
N LEU A 239 6.02 -12.19 28.54
CA LEU A 239 5.25 -11.49 27.51
C LEU A 239 4.14 -12.41 27.04
N ASP A 240 2.90 -11.94 27.03
CA ASP A 240 1.78 -12.73 26.53
C ASP A 240 1.75 -12.73 24.99
N ILE A 241 1.82 -13.92 24.41
CA ILE A 241 1.60 -14.16 22.98
C ILE A 241 0.18 -14.67 22.78
N ALA A 242 -0.61 -13.93 22.01
CA ALA A 242 -1.94 -14.34 21.57
C ALA A 242 -1.84 -15.33 20.41
N TRP A 243 -2.59 -16.44 20.51
CA TRP A 243 -2.55 -17.52 19.54
C TRP A 243 -3.91 -18.20 19.38
N GLU A 244 -4.08 -18.80 18.21
CA GLU A 244 -5.27 -19.58 17.83
C GLU A 244 -4.85 -20.85 17.08
N VAL A 245 -5.50 -21.96 17.40
CA VAL A 245 -5.43 -23.21 16.64
C VAL A 245 -6.79 -23.45 16.01
N HIS A 246 -6.81 -23.68 14.70
CA HIS A 246 -8.01 -24.04 13.94
C HIS A 246 -7.88 -25.47 13.42
N GLY A 247 -8.93 -26.27 13.58
CA GLY A 247 -8.91 -27.70 13.23
C GLY A 247 -8.43 -28.59 14.37
N LYS A 248 -8.53 -29.90 14.14
CA LYS A 248 -8.23 -30.98 15.10
C LYS A 248 -7.40 -32.10 14.49
N GLY A 249 -7.10 -32.04 13.20
CA GLY A 249 -6.41 -33.13 12.51
C GLY A 249 -4.94 -33.27 12.88
N ASP A 250 -4.36 -34.42 12.55
CA ASP A 250 -3.03 -34.82 13.02
C ASP A 250 -1.88 -34.03 12.40
N ILE A 251 -2.05 -33.50 11.18
CA ILE A 251 -1.00 -32.75 10.48
C ILE A 251 -0.96 -31.31 11.01
N LYS A 252 0.20 -30.88 11.52
CA LYS A 252 0.36 -29.60 12.22
C LYS A 252 0.96 -28.54 11.30
N LEU A 253 0.18 -27.50 11.02
CA LEU A 253 0.56 -26.36 10.18
C LEU A 253 0.82 -25.15 11.06
N VAL A 254 1.95 -24.46 10.86
CA VAL A 254 2.35 -23.28 11.62
C VAL A 254 2.54 -22.13 10.64
N TRP A 255 1.74 -21.09 10.79
CA TRP A 255 1.72 -19.94 9.89
C TRP A 255 2.33 -18.71 10.56
N VAL A 256 3.49 -18.28 10.09
CA VAL A 256 4.25 -17.18 10.71
C VAL A 256 4.14 -15.92 9.85
N MET A 257 3.47 -14.91 10.38
CA MET A 257 3.18 -13.69 9.64
C MET A 257 4.37 -12.71 9.59
N GLY A 258 4.35 -11.81 8.61
CA GLY A 258 5.34 -10.77 8.38
C GLY A 258 5.25 -9.54 9.29
N LEU A 259 6.01 -8.51 8.93
CA LEU A 259 6.10 -7.25 9.66
C LEU A 259 4.74 -6.56 9.78
N GLY A 260 4.37 -6.12 10.97
CA GLY A 260 3.24 -5.20 11.14
C GLY A 260 1.87 -5.79 10.84
N THR A 261 1.75 -7.11 10.88
CA THR A 261 0.53 -7.85 10.53
C THR A 261 0.03 -8.65 11.73
N VAL A 262 -1.26 -8.97 11.71
CA VAL A 262 -1.95 -9.71 12.76
C VAL A 262 -2.43 -11.06 12.23
N MET A 263 -2.75 -11.99 13.11
CA MET A 263 -3.14 -13.36 12.80
C MET A 263 -4.31 -13.47 11.81
N SER A 264 -5.21 -12.48 11.76
CA SER A 264 -6.34 -12.45 10.82
C SER A 264 -5.92 -12.38 9.34
N ALA A 265 -4.69 -11.99 9.02
CA ALA A 265 -4.23 -12.08 7.62
C ALA A 265 -4.09 -13.54 7.12
N TRP A 266 -4.12 -14.53 8.02
CA TRP A 266 -4.13 -15.97 7.70
C TRP A 266 -5.56 -16.52 7.58
N GLN A 267 -6.60 -15.68 7.59
CA GLN A 267 -8.00 -16.13 7.56
C GLN A 267 -8.33 -17.04 6.37
N ARG A 268 -7.63 -16.90 5.24
CA ARG A 268 -7.79 -17.79 4.09
C ARG A 268 -7.19 -19.17 4.36
N GLN A 269 -5.99 -19.22 4.92
CA GLN A 269 -5.33 -20.46 5.33
C GLN A 269 -6.11 -21.18 6.42
N THR A 270 -6.63 -20.46 7.42
CA THR A 270 -7.46 -21.10 8.46
C THR A 270 -8.81 -21.55 7.91
N LEU A 271 -9.46 -20.77 7.04
CA LEU A 271 -10.66 -21.23 6.32
C LEU A 271 -10.40 -22.59 5.63
N ARG A 272 -9.38 -22.64 4.79
CA ARG A 272 -9.03 -23.81 3.98
C ARG A 272 -8.59 -25.01 4.81
N TYR A 273 -7.62 -24.82 5.69
CA TYR A 273 -6.94 -25.93 6.39
C TYR A 273 -7.49 -26.17 7.79
N GLY A 274 -7.89 -25.13 8.50
CA GLY A 274 -8.41 -25.23 9.86
C GLY A 274 -9.91 -25.53 9.94
N HIS A 275 -10.69 -25.13 8.92
CA HIS A 275 -12.15 -25.28 8.94
C HIS A 275 -12.63 -26.29 7.89
N GLU A 276 -12.41 -26.04 6.60
CA GLU A 276 -12.85 -26.95 5.52
C GLU A 276 -12.13 -28.31 5.55
N GLN A 277 -10.87 -28.32 5.98
CA GLN A 277 -10.06 -29.53 6.15
C GLN A 277 -9.61 -29.75 7.59
N GLY A 278 -10.36 -29.21 8.56
CA GLY A 278 -10.01 -29.23 9.98
C GLY A 278 -9.89 -30.62 10.60
N GLU A 279 -10.49 -31.66 10.01
CA GLU A 279 -10.31 -33.05 10.45
C GLU A 279 -8.95 -33.64 10.04
N LYS A 280 -8.30 -33.07 9.02
CA LYS A 280 -6.98 -33.51 8.54
C LYS A 280 -5.84 -32.65 9.10
N PHE A 281 -6.08 -31.35 9.25
CA PHE A 281 -5.06 -30.39 9.69
C PHE A 281 -5.41 -29.69 10.99
N SER A 282 -4.39 -29.30 11.74
CA SER A 282 -4.45 -28.28 12.79
C SER A 282 -3.58 -27.10 12.38
N SER A 283 -4.15 -25.91 12.22
CA SER A 283 -3.46 -24.69 11.81
C SER A 283 -3.26 -23.75 13.00
N LEU A 284 -2.00 -23.53 13.39
CA LEU A 284 -1.60 -22.54 14.37
C LEU A 284 -1.33 -21.19 13.69
N ILE A 285 -2.03 -20.15 14.15
CA ILE A 285 -1.76 -18.75 13.86
C ILE A 285 -1.52 -18.01 15.19
N PHE A 286 -0.72 -16.95 15.15
CA PHE A 286 -0.41 -16.17 16.35
C PHE A 286 0.04 -14.76 15.97
N ASP A 287 -0.11 -13.85 16.92
CA ASP A 287 0.43 -12.49 16.78
C ASP A 287 1.86 -12.45 17.30
N ASN A 288 2.82 -12.07 16.46
CA ASN A 288 4.19 -11.81 16.92
C ASN A 288 4.20 -10.67 17.95
N ARG A 289 5.11 -10.72 18.93
CA ARG A 289 5.32 -9.62 19.90
C ARG A 289 5.36 -8.26 19.18
N GLY A 290 4.72 -7.26 19.76
CA GLY A 290 4.60 -5.91 19.16
C GLY A 290 3.37 -5.67 18.29
N MET A 291 2.52 -6.68 18.08
CA MET A 291 1.36 -6.56 17.18
C MET A 291 0.16 -7.34 17.70
N GLY A 292 -1.03 -6.97 17.23
CA GLY A 292 -2.26 -7.72 17.47
C GLY A 292 -2.63 -7.78 18.94
N ASP A 293 -3.12 -8.92 19.40
CA ASP A 293 -3.46 -9.12 20.81
C ASP A 293 -2.22 -9.46 21.65
N SER A 294 -1.07 -9.76 21.06
CA SER A 294 0.18 -9.98 21.81
C SER A 294 0.71 -8.71 22.48
N ASP A 295 1.53 -8.92 23.51
CA ASP A 295 2.21 -7.85 24.24
C ASP A 295 3.18 -7.07 23.35
N LYS A 296 3.30 -5.77 23.62
CA LYS A 296 4.06 -4.81 22.79
C LYS A 296 5.11 -4.05 23.62
N PRO A 297 5.99 -4.77 24.34
CA PRO A 297 6.95 -4.13 25.24
C PRO A 297 7.95 -3.26 24.48
N LEU A 298 8.34 -2.14 25.08
CA LEU A 298 9.41 -1.27 24.55
C LEU A 298 10.79 -1.85 24.90
N LEU A 299 11.17 -2.94 24.23
CA LEU A 299 12.46 -3.60 24.36
C LEU A 299 13.03 -3.96 22.98
N ARG A 300 14.28 -4.42 22.93
CA ARG A 300 14.91 -4.83 21.68
C ARG A 300 14.26 -6.11 21.14
N TYR A 301 13.68 -6.05 19.94
CA TYR A 301 13.18 -7.23 19.24
C TYR A 301 14.28 -7.82 18.36
N SER A 302 14.22 -9.14 18.15
CA SER A 302 14.97 -9.83 17.10
C SER A 302 14.15 -11.01 16.59
N THR A 303 14.40 -11.42 15.34
CA THR A 303 13.76 -12.60 14.76
C THR A 303 14.08 -13.87 15.54
N LYS A 304 15.27 -13.95 16.17
CA LYS A 304 15.65 -15.05 17.04
C LYS A 304 14.77 -15.13 18.28
N GLU A 305 14.54 -13.99 18.93
CA GLU A 305 13.68 -13.93 20.12
C GLU A 305 12.23 -14.31 19.80
N MET A 306 11.72 -13.91 18.63
CA MET A 306 10.40 -14.31 18.13
C MET A 306 10.33 -15.80 17.79
N ALA A 307 11.39 -16.40 17.26
CA ALA A 307 11.46 -17.84 17.03
C ALA A 307 11.47 -18.64 18.34
N LEU A 308 12.12 -18.12 19.38
CA LEU A 308 12.08 -18.70 20.73
C LEU A 308 10.68 -18.60 21.35
N ASP A 309 9.94 -17.50 21.10
CA ASP A 309 8.53 -17.40 21.52
C ASP A 309 7.67 -18.48 20.86
N LEU A 310 7.89 -18.70 19.56
CA LEU A 310 7.22 -19.77 18.82
C LEU A 310 7.57 -21.16 19.36
N ILE A 311 8.83 -21.41 19.74
CA ILE A 311 9.23 -22.67 20.38
C ILE A 311 8.47 -22.88 21.70
N GLU A 312 8.44 -21.87 22.58
CA GLU A 312 7.70 -21.93 23.85
C GLU A 312 6.19 -22.15 23.62
N LEU A 313 5.62 -21.53 22.59
CA LEU A 313 4.23 -21.72 22.18
C LEU A 313 3.95 -23.15 21.69
N LEU A 314 4.82 -23.70 20.84
CA LEU A 314 4.68 -25.07 20.34
C LEU A 314 4.86 -26.10 21.46
N ASP A 315 5.77 -25.84 22.40
CA ASP A 315 5.96 -26.66 23.60
C ASP A 315 4.70 -26.65 24.48
N HIS A 316 4.08 -25.48 24.69
CA HIS A 316 2.80 -25.36 25.40
C HIS A 316 1.67 -26.15 24.75
N LEU A 317 1.59 -26.13 23.42
CA LEU A 317 0.61 -26.90 22.64
C LEU A 317 0.91 -28.40 22.57
N GLY A 318 2.08 -28.84 23.08
CA GLY A 318 2.54 -30.22 22.99
C GLY A 318 2.98 -30.65 21.58
N TRP A 319 3.26 -29.70 20.69
CA TRP A 319 3.71 -29.94 19.31
C TRP A 319 5.24 -30.03 19.25
N THR A 320 5.78 -31.02 19.97
CA THR A 320 7.22 -31.15 20.25
C THR A 320 7.89 -32.31 19.54
N LYS A 321 7.13 -33.13 18.79
CA LYS A 321 7.65 -34.36 18.18
C LYS A 321 8.59 -34.03 17.02
N GLU A 322 9.50 -34.97 16.75
CA GLU A 322 10.35 -34.93 15.56
C GLU A 322 9.49 -34.95 14.29
N ARG A 323 9.90 -34.15 13.32
CA ARG A 323 9.29 -34.01 11.99
C ARG A 323 7.77 -33.82 12.01
N GLN A 324 7.25 -33.08 13.00
CA GLN A 324 5.81 -32.86 13.16
C GLN A 324 5.31 -31.61 12.45
N LEU A 325 6.16 -30.59 12.27
CA LEU A 325 5.72 -29.23 11.96
C LEU A 325 5.91 -28.89 10.48
N HIS A 326 4.84 -28.48 9.83
CA HIS A 326 4.92 -27.76 8.56
C HIS A 326 4.90 -26.26 8.83
N ILE A 327 6.03 -25.59 8.63
CA ILE A 327 6.19 -24.17 8.95
C ILE A 327 6.20 -23.36 7.66
N THR A 328 5.27 -22.41 7.55
CA THR A 328 5.21 -21.45 6.44
C THR A 328 5.36 -20.04 6.98
N GLY A 329 6.42 -19.35 6.56
CA GLY A 329 6.70 -17.98 6.96
C GLY A 329 6.73 -17.04 5.76
N VAL A 330 6.04 -15.90 5.88
CA VAL A 330 6.11 -14.80 4.88
C VAL A 330 6.93 -13.63 5.39
N SER A 331 7.79 -13.06 4.55
CA SER A 331 8.51 -11.81 4.88
C SER A 331 9.34 -11.97 6.16
N MET A 332 9.18 -11.08 7.15
CA MET A 332 9.73 -11.26 8.51
C MET A 332 9.39 -12.62 9.12
N GLY A 333 8.20 -13.18 8.85
CA GLY A 333 7.83 -14.52 9.30
C GLY A 333 8.69 -15.62 8.68
N GLY A 334 9.18 -15.43 7.45
CA GLY A 334 10.18 -16.30 6.83
C GLY A 334 11.56 -16.19 7.50
N MET A 335 11.92 -15.00 8.00
CA MET A 335 13.14 -14.79 8.78
C MET A 335 13.05 -15.48 10.15
N ILE A 336 11.90 -15.39 10.81
CA ILE A 336 11.60 -16.10 12.06
C ILE A 336 11.63 -17.62 11.81
N ALA A 337 11.08 -18.09 10.69
CA ALA A 337 11.12 -19.50 10.31
C ALA A 337 12.56 -20.00 10.07
N GLN A 338 13.44 -19.18 9.49
CA GLN A 338 14.87 -19.50 9.39
C GLN A 338 15.55 -19.61 10.77
N GLU A 339 15.23 -18.71 11.71
CA GLU A 339 15.71 -18.81 13.09
C GLU A 339 15.20 -20.07 13.79
N PHE A 340 13.91 -20.39 13.64
CA PHE A 340 13.33 -21.62 14.17
C PHE A 340 14.04 -22.84 13.59
N ALA A 341 14.25 -22.88 12.27
CA ALA A 341 14.91 -24.00 11.60
C ALA A 341 16.39 -24.15 12.00
N TYR A 342 17.03 -23.07 12.42
CA TYR A 342 18.38 -23.12 12.99
C TYR A 342 18.39 -23.71 14.41
N LEU A 343 17.37 -23.40 15.21
CA LEU A 343 17.26 -23.77 16.62
C LEU A 343 16.69 -25.18 16.84
N ALA A 344 15.71 -25.59 16.03
CA ALA A 344 14.97 -26.84 16.17
C ALA A 344 14.69 -27.53 14.80
N PRO A 345 15.73 -27.80 13.97
CA PRO A 345 15.56 -28.37 12.63
C PRO A 345 14.86 -29.72 12.63
N ASP A 346 15.04 -30.53 13.68
CA ASP A 346 14.52 -31.90 13.76
C ASP A 346 13.01 -31.95 13.92
N ARG A 347 12.37 -30.85 14.36
CA ARG A 347 10.90 -30.76 14.49
C ARG A 347 10.20 -30.47 13.16
N ILE A 348 10.95 -30.11 12.11
CA ILE A 348 10.37 -29.63 10.85
C ILE A 348 10.08 -30.80 9.90
N ALA A 349 8.81 -30.97 9.56
CA ALA A 349 8.32 -31.83 8.47
C ALA A 349 8.54 -31.17 7.10
N SER A 350 8.18 -29.89 6.97
CA SER A 350 8.51 -29.04 5.81
C SER A 350 8.70 -27.57 6.20
N LEU A 351 9.59 -26.86 5.52
CA LEU A 351 9.88 -25.43 5.70
C LEU A 351 9.57 -24.66 4.41
N ASN A 352 8.61 -23.75 4.47
CA ASN A 352 8.17 -22.94 3.33
C ASN A 352 8.52 -21.47 3.60
N LEU A 353 9.50 -20.96 2.86
CA LEU A 353 10.00 -19.58 2.95
C LEU A 353 9.42 -18.78 1.78
N VAL A 354 8.54 -17.83 2.06
CA VAL A 354 7.81 -17.09 1.03
C VAL A 354 8.13 -15.59 1.14
N SER A 355 8.57 -15.00 0.02
CA SER A 355 8.86 -13.56 -0.10
C SER A 355 9.71 -13.03 1.04
N THR A 356 10.85 -13.70 1.30
CA THR A 356 11.70 -13.43 2.46
C THR A 356 13.17 -13.33 2.05
N ALA A 357 14.05 -13.07 3.02
CA ALA A 357 15.45 -12.82 2.78
C ALA A 357 16.32 -13.47 3.87
N PRO A 358 17.58 -13.81 3.57
CA PRO A 358 18.53 -14.26 4.59
C PRO A 358 19.12 -13.07 5.38
N TRP A 359 19.16 -11.89 4.77
CA TRP A 359 19.40 -10.57 5.36
C TRP A 359 18.84 -9.53 4.41
N ILE A 360 18.55 -8.32 4.92
CA ILE A 360 18.17 -7.19 4.07
C ILE A 360 19.42 -6.45 3.62
N GLU A 361 19.58 -6.28 2.32
CA GLU A 361 20.62 -5.43 1.73
C GLU A 361 20.01 -4.35 0.84
N ASN A 362 20.76 -3.27 0.65
CA ASN A 362 20.41 -2.24 -0.32
C ASN A 362 20.51 -2.83 -1.73
N THR A 363 19.36 -3.15 -2.31
CA THR A 363 19.24 -3.54 -3.72
C THR A 363 18.92 -2.35 -4.63
N THR A 364 18.59 -1.20 -4.04
CA THR A 364 18.38 0.08 -4.71
C THR A 364 19.65 0.94 -4.69
N THR A 365 19.71 1.95 -5.54
CA THR A 365 20.86 2.86 -5.62
C THR A 365 21.04 3.66 -4.33
N PHE A 366 22.22 4.26 -4.13
CA PHE A 366 22.48 5.12 -2.96
C PHE A 366 21.46 6.26 -2.84
N VAL A 367 21.07 6.87 -3.97
CA VAL A 367 20.11 7.98 -4.05
C VAL A 367 18.70 7.52 -3.69
N GLU A 368 18.24 6.40 -4.27
CA GLU A 368 16.93 5.81 -3.94
C GLU A 368 16.83 5.43 -2.47
N ASN A 369 17.90 4.90 -1.86
CA ASN A 369 17.89 4.56 -0.45
C ASN A 369 17.86 5.77 0.48
N LEU A 370 18.60 6.83 0.12
CA LEU A 370 18.55 8.08 0.86
C LEU A 370 17.13 8.67 0.78
N ARG A 371 16.50 8.64 -0.39
CA ARG A 371 15.12 9.10 -0.63
C ARG A 371 14.08 8.28 0.14
N THR A 372 14.15 6.95 0.07
CA THR A 372 13.25 6.05 0.83
C THR A 372 13.37 6.30 2.33
N ARG A 373 14.59 6.50 2.83
CA ARG A 373 14.84 6.81 4.25
C ARG A 373 14.30 8.19 4.66
N ILE A 374 14.39 9.21 3.81
CA ILE A 374 13.79 10.53 4.04
C ILE A 374 12.25 10.42 4.05
N ASN A 375 11.67 9.69 3.10
CA ASN A 375 10.22 9.47 2.98
C ASN A 375 9.60 8.70 4.15
N MET A 376 10.39 7.98 4.94
CA MET A 376 9.92 7.33 6.19
C MET A 376 9.63 8.34 7.31
N PHE A 377 10.22 9.54 7.28
CA PHE A 377 10.03 10.57 8.30
C PHE A 377 8.92 11.57 7.95
N ILE A 378 8.44 11.57 6.70
CA ILE A 378 7.36 12.45 6.24
C ILE A 378 6.01 11.87 6.68
N PRO A 379 5.18 12.62 7.43
CA PRO A 379 3.84 12.16 7.80
C PRO A 379 2.97 11.96 6.56
N LYS A 380 2.61 10.70 6.28
CA LYS A 380 1.70 10.36 5.18
C LYS A 380 0.26 10.35 5.67
N SER A 381 -0.67 10.79 4.81
CA SER A 381 -2.11 10.55 5.03
C SER A 381 -2.39 9.05 5.09
N LEU A 382 -3.50 8.67 5.73
CA LEU A 382 -3.87 7.26 5.81
C LEU A 382 -4.11 6.68 4.41
N ASP A 383 -4.77 7.43 3.52
CA ASP A 383 -4.94 7.09 2.10
C ASP A 383 -3.63 6.74 1.42
N ARG A 384 -2.65 7.68 1.44
CA ARG A 384 -1.35 7.45 0.81
C ARG A 384 -0.65 6.25 1.44
N SER A 385 -0.72 6.12 2.75
CA SER A 385 -0.06 5.03 3.46
C SER A 385 -0.62 3.63 3.16
N VAL A 386 -1.91 3.54 2.78
CA VAL A 386 -2.55 2.28 2.37
C VAL A 386 -2.24 2.00 0.90
N THR A 387 -2.30 3.01 0.03
CA THR A 387 -1.92 2.88 -1.38
C THR A 387 -0.46 2.46 -1.55
N ASP A 388 0.46 3.10 -0.82
CA ASP A 388 1.88 2.77 -0.85
C ASP A 388 2.11 1.32 -0.37
N ALA A 389 1.39 0.89 0.66
CA ALA A 389 1.47 -0.49 1.14
C ALA A 389 0.96 -1.48 0.08
N ALA A 390 -0.15 -1.17 -0.60
CA ALA A 390 -0.69 -2.01 -1.67
C ALA A 390 0.32 -2.17 -2.82
N ARG A 391 0.88 -1.07 -3.33
CA ARG A 391 1.85 -1.07 -4.44
C ARG A 391 3.20 -1.70 -4.06
N SER A 392 3.56 -1.64 -2.79
CA SER A 392 4.75 -2.31 -2.27
C SER A 392 4.56 -3.83 -2.19
N LEU A 393 3.35 -4.29 -1.85
CA LEU A 393 3.05 -5.69 -1.56
C LEU A 393 2.51 -6.49 -2.76
N PHE A 394 1.91 -5.87 -3.75
CA PHE A 394 1.20 -6.56 -4.83
C PHE A 394 1.57 -6.01 -6.21
N ALA A 395 1.41 -6.83 -7.24
CA ALA A 395 1.48 -6.32 -8.61
C ALA A 395 0.29 -5.39 -8.91
N ASP A 396 0.57 -4.24 -9.55
CA ASP A 396 -0.49 -3.29 -9.97
C ASP A 396 -1.56 -3.94 -10.84
N SER A 397 -1.16 -4.89 -11.68
CA SER A 397 -2.06 -5.65 -12.54
C SER A 397 -3.05 -6.51 -11.76
N TRP A 398 -2.72 -6.93 -10.54
CA TRP A 398 -3.61 -7.71 -9.67
C TRP A 398 -4.52 -6.81 -8.84
N LEU A 399 -4.01 -5.68 -8.35
CA LEU A 399 -4.77 -4.72 -7.53
C LEU A 399 -6.05 -4.23 -8.24
N ILE A 400 -5.99 -4.05 -9.56
CA ILE A 400 -7.11 -3.56 -10.38
C ILE A 400 -8.08 -4.67 -10.84
N GLN A 401 -7.82 -5.94 -10.50
CA GLN A 401 -8.70 -7.04 -10.87
C GLN A 401 -9.89 -7.13 -9.90
N PRO A 402 -11.02 -7.70 -10.37
CA PRO A 402 -12.15 -7.98 -9.50
C PRO A 402 -11.74 -8.86 -8.31
N ASP A 403 -12.33 -8.59 -7.15
CA ASP A 403 -12.16 -9.43 -5.99
C ASP A 403 -12.85 -10.79 -6.19
N GLN A 404 -12.03 -11.84 -6.28
CA GLN A 404 -12.48 -13.23 -6.44
C GLN A 404 -12.22 -14.07 -5.19
N THR A 405 -12.08 -13.42 -4.03
CA THR A 405 -11.81 -14.11 -2.77
C THR A 405 -12.91 -15.13 -2.45
N ILE A 406 -12.52 -16.37 -2.16
CA ILE A 406 -13.40 -17.38 -1.59
C ILE A 406 -13.68 -16.99 -0.13
N VAL A 407 -14.92 -16.65 0.18
CA VAL A 407 -15.37 -16.29 1.52
C VAL A 407 -16.04 -17.48 2.23
N PRO A 408 -16.02 -17.52 3.58
CA PRO A 408 -16.78 -18.52 4.34
C PRO A 408 -18.28 -18.47 4.03
N THR A 409 -18.93 -19.62 4.11
CA THR A 409 -20.38 -19.77 3.87
C THR A 409 -21.04 -20.47 5.06
N ALA A 410 -22.37 -20.57 5.08
CA ALA A 410 -23.09 -21.34 6.10
C ALA A 410 -22.67 -22.82 6.20
N ALA A 411 -22.03 -23.37 5.15
CA ALA A 411 -21.50 -24.73 5.15
C ALA A 411 -20.09 -24.83 5.77
N THR A 412 -19.39 -23.72 5.99
CA THR A 412 -18.07 -23.70 6.60
C THR A 412 -18.19 -24.09 8.09
N PRO A 413 -17.52 -25.16 8.56
CA PRO A 413 -17.57 -25.55 9.96
C PRO A 413 -17.10 -24.43 10.87
N GLY A 414 -17.76 -24.16 11.99
CA GLY A 414 -17.28 -23.19 12.99
C GLY A 414 -17.23 -21.72 12.54
N VAL A 415 -17.93 -21.36 11.47
CA VAL A 415 -18.08 -19.95 11.06
C VAL A 415 -19.20 -19.27 11.85
N ILE A 416 -19.01 -18.00 12.20
CA ILE A 416 -20.08 -17.09 12.58
C ILE A 416 -20.34 -16.17 11.39
N LEU A 417 -21.57 -16.18 10.89
CA LEU A 417 -21.95 -15.32 9.77
C LEU A 417 -22.26 -13.91 10.26
N PRO A 418 -21.99 -12.88 9.43
CA PRO A 418 -22.43 -11.52 9.72
C PRO A 418 -23.96 -11.43 9.76
N PRO A 419 -24.54 -10.34 10.31
CA PRO A 419 -25.99 -10.16 10.38
C PRO A 419 -26.72 -10.22 9.02
N SER A 420 -26.01 -9.90 7.93
CA SER A 420 -26.49 -10.03 6.55
C SER A 420 -26.70 -11.50 6.11
N GLY A 421 -26.14 -12.47 6.84
CA GLY A 421 -26.14 -13.89 6.52
C GLY A 421 -25.05 -14.32 5.52
N VAL A 422 -24.30 -13.38 4.93
CA VAL A 422 -23.24 -13.67 3.94
C VAL A 422 -22.08 -12.69 4.08
N TYR A 423 -20.85 -13.19 3.96
CA TYR A 423 -19.67 -12.34 3.90
C TYR A 423 -19.64 -11.56 2.58
N GLY A 424 -19.45 -10.24 2.67
CA GLY A 424 -19.45 -9.37 1.51
C GLY A 424 -18.19 -9.44 0.65
N MET A 425 -18.36 -9.09 -0.63
CA MET A 425 -17.27 -8.89 -1.60
C MET A 425 -16.95 -7.42 -1.75
N PHE A 426 -15.80 -7.10 -2.34
CA PHE A 426 -15.41 -5.75 -2.78
C PHE A 426 -15.39 -5.68 -4.31
N ASP A 427 -15.29 -4.50 -4.90
CA ASP A 427 -15.25 -4.40 -6.37
C ASP A 427 -13.88 -4.81 -6.91
N THR A 428 -12.81 -4.56 -6.16
CA THR A 428 -11.43 -4.86 -6.55
C THR A 428 -10.60 -5.52 -5.44
N ASN A 429 -9.53 -6.20 -5.85
CA ASN A 429 -8.54 -6.73 -4.91
C ASN A 429 -7.89 -5.64 -4.05
N TYR A 430 -7.66 -4.45 -4.63
CA TYR A 430 -7.20 -3.27 -3.87
C TYR A 430 -8.14 -2.94 -2.72
N GLU A 431 -9.44 -2.82 -2.98
CA GLU A 431 -10.41 -2.44 -1.95
C GLU A 431 -10.48 -3.46 -0.82
N ARG A 432 -10.44 -4.77 -1.15
CA ARG A 432 -10.37 -5.81 -0.12
C ARG A 432 -9.12 -5.69 0.73
N PHE A 433 -7.95 -5.51 0.11
CA PHE A 433 -6.70 -5.31 0.84
C PHE A 433 -6.77 -4.05 1.71
N ALA A 434 -7.23 -2.93 1.14
CA ALA A 434 -7.35 -1.65 1.83
C ALA A 434 -8.28 -1.78 3.05
N ALA A 435 -9.40 -2.48 2.92
CA ALA A 435 -10.31 -2.74 4.02
C ALA A 435 -9.63 -3.53 5.17
N GLN A 436 -8.86 -4.57 4.83
CA GLN A 436 -8.10 -5.37 5.81
C GLN A 436 -7.04 -4.50 6.50
N GLU A 437 -6.29 -3.74 5.72
CA GLU A 437 -5.22 -2.87 6.23
C GLU A 437 -5.77 -1.76 7.12
N LEU A 438 -6.92 -1.18 6.77
CA LEU A 438 -7.61 -0.18 7.57
C LEU A 438 -8.17 -0.75 8.87
N THR A 439 -8.79 -1.94 8.82
CA THR A 439 -9.28 -2.62 10.03
C THR A 439 -8.16 -2.79 11.05
N LYS A 440 -6.98 -3.20 10.58
CA LYS A 440 -5.78 -3.31 11.39
C LYS A 440 -5.26 -1.96 11.89
N ARG A 441 -5.06 -0.98 11.00
CA ARG A 441 -4.42 0.31 11.34
C ARG A 441 -5.27 1.21 12.23
N LEU A 442 -6.59 1.10 12.15
CA LEU A 442 -7.52 1.90 12.95
C LEU A 442 -7.72 1.34 14.37
N ASP A 443 -7.39 0.07 14.60
CA ASP A 443 -7.34 -0.51 15.93
C ASP A 443 -6.05 -0.08 16.66
N LYS A 444 -6.18 0.94 17.51
CA LYS A 444 -5.04 1.52 18.25
C LYS A 444 -4.49 0.63 19.35
N GLU A 445 -5.25 -0.37 19.79
CA GLU A 445 -4.80 -1.33 20.81
C GLU A 445 -3.97 -2.43 20.16
N LYS A 446 -4.43 -2.93 19.01
CA LYS A 446 -3.77 -4.00 18.26
C LYS A 446 -2.61 -3.50 17.40
N PHE A 447 -2.71 -2.31 16.83
CA PHE A 447 -1.65 -1.72 16.00
C PHE A 447 -0.99 -0.51 16.68
N GLN A 448 0.17 -0.76 17.29
CA GLN A 448 0.99 0.31 17.88
C GLN A 448 2.23 0.59 17.01
N LYS A 449 2.43 1.86 16.66
CA LYS A 449 3.57 2.30 15.84
C LYS A 449 4.93 1.90 16.45
N ALA A 450 5.06 1.94 17.77
CA ALA A 450 6.30 1.53 18.44
C ALA A 450 6.60 0.04 18.23
N GLY A 451 5.61 -0.84 18.42
CA GLY A 451 5.76 -2.27 18.16
C GLY A 451 6.09 -2.57 16.68
N PHE A 452 5.42 -1.88 15.75
CA PHE A 452 5.75 -1.92 14.32
C PHE A 452 7.22 -1.56 14.06
N MET A 453 7.70 -0.44 14.62
CA MET A 453 9.08 0.00 14.42
C MET A 453 10.10 -0.99 15.01
N LEU A 454 9.81 -1.58 16.17
CA LEU A 454 10.68 -2.58 16.79
C LEU A 454 10.73 -3.87 15.96
N GLN A 455 9.60 -4.30 15.37
CA GLN A 455 9.60 -5.40 14.40
C GLN A 455 10.40 -5.04 13.13
N ALA A 456 10.28 -3.81 12.62
CA ALA A 456 11.02 -3.37 11.43
C ALA A 456 12.54 -3.38 11.68
N ILE A 457 12.98 -2.94 12.85
CA ILE A 457 14.38 -3.02 13.29
C ILE A 457 14.83 -4.49 13.39
N ALA A 458 14.00 -5.37 13.97
CA ALA A 458 14.31 -6.79 14.07
C ALA A 458 14.48 -7.45 12.69
N ALA A 459 13.61 -7.13 11.73
CA ALA A 459 13.69 -7.62 10.36
C ALA A 459 14.94 -7.06 9.64
N GLY A 460 15.23 -5.76 9.80
CA GLY A 460 16.41 -5.12 9.20
C GLY A 460 17.75 -5.63 9.73
N TRP A 461 17.78 -6.14 10.98
CA TRP A 461 18.96 -6.78 11.56
C TRP A 461 18.98 -8.31 11.44
N HIS A 462 17.98 -8.91 10.80
CA HIS A 462 18.01 -10.33 10.53
C HIS A 462 19.20 -10.67 9.63
N HIS A 463 19.93 -11.72 10.00
CA HIS A 463 21.05 -12.19 9.21
C HIS A 463 21.31 -13.68 9.41
N LYS A 464 21.30 -14.43 8.32
CA LYS A 464 21.80 -15.80 8.22
C LYS A 464 22.94 -15.89 7.23
N SER A 465 24.12 -16.26 7.72
CA SER A 465 25.28 -16.46 6.87
C SER A 465 25.07 -17.64 5.91
N PRO A 466 25.79 -17.70 4.78
CA PRO A 466 25.72 -18.86 3.88
C PRO A 466 26.00 -20.19 4.60
N ALA A 467 26.91 -20.21 5.57
CA ALA A 467 27.20 -21.40 6.38
C ALA A 467 26.00 -21.81 7.25
N GLN A 468 25.31 -20.84 7.88
CA GLN A 468 24.11 -21.11 8.67
C GLN A 468 22.95 -21.58 7.79
N LEU A 469 22.76 -20.99 6.62
CA LEU A 469 21.74 -21.42 5.66
C LEU A 469 22.00 -22.83 5.15
N LYS A 470 23.26 -23.17 4.86
CA LYS A 470 23.66 -24.53 4.52
C LYS A 470 23.39 -25.50 5.66
N GLU A 471 23.71 -25.12 6.90
CA GLU A 471 23.43 -25.92 8.09
C GLU A 471 21.92 -26.19 8.26
N ILE A 472 21.08 -25.16 8.09
CA ILE A 472 19.62 -25.31 8.08
C ILE A 472 19.20 -26.30 7.00
N ALA A 473 19.69 -26.09 5.77
CA ALA A 473 19.32 -26.91 4.63
C ALA A 473 19.67 -28.39 4.82
N ASP A 474 20.84 -28.66 5.39
CA ASP A 474 21.32 -30.02 5.62
C ASP A 474 20.60 -30.69 6.80
N LYS A 475 20.35 -29.97 7.90
CA LYS A 475 19.67 -30.53 9.09
C LYS A 475 18.16 -30.69 8.92
N VAL A 476 17.50 -29.75 8.24
CA VAL A 476 16.09 -29.88 7.89
C VAL A 476 15.93 -30.93 6.79
N GLY A 477 16.86 -30.98 5.83
CA GLY A 477 16.79 -31.80 4.63
C GLY A 477 16.24 -31.01 3.45
N ARG A 478 17.03 -30.86 2.40
CA ARG A 478 16.75 -29.96 1.26
C ARG A 478 15.40 -30.24 0.59
N GLU A 479 15.03 -31.52 0.41
CA GLU A 479 13.74 -31.93 -0.15
C GLU A 479 12.51 -31.41 0.62
N ARG A 480 12.68 -31.04 1.90
CA ARG A 480 11.63 -30.53 2.78
C ARG A 480 11.52 -29.01 2.75
N ILE A 481 12.36 -28.33 1.97
CA ILE A 481 12.44 -26.87 1.94
C ILE A 481 11.92 -26.34 0.61
N MET A 482 11.09 -25.31 0.71
CA MET A 482 10.64 -24.52 -0.42
C MET A 482 10.99 -23.04 -0.21
N VAL A 483 11.47 -22.40 -1.27
CA VAL A 483 11.60 -20.93 -1.35
C VAL A 483 10.76 -20.43 -2.51
N LEU A 484 9.81 -19.52 -2.23
CA LEU A 484 8.98 -18.85 -3.23
C LEU A 484 9.22 -17.34 -3.20
N HIS A 485 9.39 -16.71 -4.37
CA HIS A 485 9.56 -15.26 -4.48
C HIS A 485 8.93 -14.71 -5.76
N GLY A 486 8.32 -13.53 -5.72
CA GLY A 486 7.64 -12.90 -6.85
C GLY A 486 8.49 -11.85 -7.56
N THR A 487 8.39 -11.70 -8.88
CA THR A 487 9.18 -10.69 -9.62
C THR A 487 8.69 -9.24 -9.47
N LYS A 488 7.47 -9.06 -8.96
CA LYS A 488 6.85 -7.75 -8.66
C LYS A 488 6.82 -7.46 -7.15
N ASP A 489 7.60 -8.21 -6.36
CA ASP A 489 7.80 -7.91 -4.95
C ASP A 489 8.67 -6.65 -4.79
N ASN A 490 8.01 -5.53 -4.50
CA ASN A 490 8.63 -4.22 -4.26
C ASN A 490 8.99 -4.01 -2.78
N MET A 491 8.70 -4.97 -1.90
CA MET A 491 9.02 -4.90 -0.47
C MET A 491 10.33 -5.64 -0.18
N ILE A 492 10.43 -6.90 -0.63
CA ILE A 492 11.66 -7.69 -0.60
C ILE A 492 12.02 -8.01 -2.04
N THR A 493 12.96 -7.26 -2.61
CA THR A 493 13.27 -7.41 -4.04
C THR A 493 13.81 -8.81 -4.37
N VAL A 494 13.53 -9.28 -5.59
CA VAL A 494 13.92 -10.60 -6.16
C VAL A 494 15.33 -11.12 -5.83
N PRO A 495 16.40 -10.29 -5.81
CA PRO A 495 17.74 -10.76 -5.45
C PRO A 495 17.79 -11.51 -4.12
N HIS A 496 16.98 -11.13 -3.13
CA HIS A 496 16.93 -11.78 -1.82
C HIS A 496 16.44 -13.24 -1.91
N GLY A 497 15.34 -13.47 -2.64
CA GLY A 497 14.82 -14.81 -2.89
C GLY A 497 15.80 -15.68 -3.67
N ARG A 498 16.47 -15.10 -4.68
CA ARG A 498 17.52 -15.80 -5.45
C ARG A 498 18.68 -16.24 -4.55
N LYS A 499 19.13 -15.38 -3.63
CA LYS A 499 20.19 -15.72 -2.66
C LYS A 499 19.78 -16.89 -1.76
N LEU A 500 18.53 -16.91 -1.26
CA LEU A 500 18.05 -18.04 -0.48
C LEU A 500 18.08 -19.33 -1.29
N ILE A 501 17.59 -19.31 -2.54
CA ILE A 501 17.62 -20.49 -3.42
C ILE A 501 19.05 -20.95 -3.66
N GLU A 502 19.97 -20.03 -3.96
CA GLU A 502 21.38 -20.35 -4.24
C GLU A 502 22.09 -20.95 -3.01
N MET A 503 21.91 -20.34 -1.84
CA MET A 503 22.63 -20.71 -0.61
C MET A 503 22.04 -21.97 0.05
N MET A 504 20.71 -22.11 0.06
CA MET A 504 20.04 -23.26 0.66
C MET A 504 19.88 -24.43 -0.29
N GLN A 505 19.94 -24.22 -1.61
CA GLN A 505 19.60 -25.19 -2.66
C GLN A 505 18.40 -26.06 -2.24
N PRO A 506 17.23 -25.45 -2.02
CA PRO A 506 16.04 -26.14 -1.55
C PRO A 506 15.57 -27.14 -2.61
N GLY A 507 14.81 -28.16 -2.19
CA GLY A 507 14.17 -29.10 -3.11
C GLY A 507 13.20 -28.39 -4.06
N VAL A 508 12.65 -27.25 -3.64
CA VAL A 508 11.81 -26.39 -4.47
C VAL A 508 12.26 -24.93 -4.33
N GLY A 509 12.73 -24.34 -5.43
CA GLY A 509 13.03 -22.91 -5.51
C GLY A 509 12.32 -22.28 -6.70
N VAL A 510 11.44 -21.31 -6.46
CA VAL A 510 10.63 -20.68 -7.52
C VAL A 510 10.71 -19.17 -7.44
N ILE A 511 11.08 -18.55 -8.57
CA ILE A 511 10.88 -17.13 -8.83
C ILE A 511 9.70 -17.01 -9.79
N LYS A 512 8.55 -16.53 -9.32
CA LYS A 512 7.31 -16.47 -10.10
C LYS A 512 7.15 -15.10 -10.74
N GLU A 513 7.05 -15.10 -12.07
CA GLU A 513 6.90 -13.89 -12.87
C GLU A 513 5.53 -13.24 -12.63
N GLY A 514 5.51 -11.91 -12.50
CA GLY A 514 4.30 -11.11 -12.40
C GLY A 514 3.64 -11.05 -11.01
N THR A 515 4.16 -11.80 -10.04
CA THR A 515 3.60 -11.87 -8.68
C THR A 515 4.32 -10.92 -7.72
N GLY A 516 3.56 -10.28 -6.82
CA GLY A 516 4.06 -9.47 -5.72
C GLY A 516 4.60 -10.26 -4.51
N HIS A 517 4.51 -9.62 -3.34
CA HIS A 517 5.03 -10.08 -2.06
C HIS A 517 4.11 -11.12 -1.38
N VAL A 518 2.79 -10.99 -1.51
CA VAL A 518 1.84 -11.74 -0.67
C VAL A 518 1.12 -12.83 -1.50
N PHE A 519 1.84 -13.93 -1.74
CA PHE A 519 1.38 -15.05 -2.59
C PHE A 519 0.02 -15.63 -2.18
N MET A 520 -0.24 -15.74 -0.88
CA MET A 520 -1.51 -16.26 -0.36
C MET A 520 -2.72 -15.38 -0.65
N LEU A 521 -2.52 -14.12 -1.07
CA LEU A 521 -3.59 -13.26 -1.53
C LEU A 521 -3.60 -13.19 -3.06
N GLU A 522 -2.43 -12.93 -3.65
CA GLU A 522 -2.30 -12.67 -5.08
C GLU A 522 -2.42 -13.91 -5.95
N GLU A 523 -1.91 -15.04 -5.47
CA GLU A 523 -1.75 -16.30 -6.19
C GLU A 523 -2.26 -17.46 -5.33
N TRP A 524 -3.46 -17.28 -4.75
CA TRP A 524 -4.08 -18.16 -3.77
C TRP A 524 -4.01 -19.66 -4.15
N ASP A 525 -4.48 -20.00 -5.36
CA ASP A 525 -4.50 -21.40 -5.81
C ASP A 525 -3.08 -21.98 -5.96
N PHE A 526 -2.19 -21.22 -6.58
CA PHE A 526 -0.79 -21.62 -6.75
C PHE A 526 -0.07 -21.77 -5.40
N HIS A 527 -0.28 -20.83 -4.48
CA HIS A 527 0.31 -20.88 -3.14
C HIS A 527 -0.13 -22.16 -2.41
N ASN A 528 -1.44 -22.44 -2.40
CA ASN A 528 -1.99 -23.62 -1.76
C ASN A 528 -1.51 -24.93 -2.40
N GLU A 529 -1.47 -25.01 -3.73
CA GLU A 529 -0.92 -26.16 -4.44
C GLU A 529 0.53 -26.42 -4.03
N MET A 530 1.35 -25.38 -3.95
CA MET A 530 2.77 -25.49 -3.60
C MET A 530 2.96 -25.92 -2.13
N VAL A 531 2.27 -25.31 -1.17
CA VAL A 531 2.40 -25.72 0.24
C VAL A 531 1.83 -27.12 0.49
N GLU A 532 0.73 -27.51 -0.18
CA GLU A 532 0.18 -28.87 -0.07
C GLU A 532 1.15 -29.93 -0.61
N LYS A 533 1.86 -29.65 -1.69
CA LYS A 533 2.96 -30.52 -2.19
C LYS A 533 4.07 -30.66 -1.16
N MET A 534 4.43 -29.58 -0.49
CA MET A 534 5.46 -29.60 0.56
C MET A 534 4.98 -30.36 1.81
N PHE A 535 3.70 -30.23 2.18
CA PHE A 535 3.11 -31.01 3.26
C PHE A 535 3.16 -32.51 2.94
N ALA A 536 2.69 -32.90 1.75
CA ALA A 536 2.74 -34.28 1.29
C ALA A 536 4.17 -34.83 1.23
N THR A 537 5.13 -34.01 0.81
CA THR A 537 6.55 -34.38 0.76
C THR A 537 7.10 -34.62 2.17
N GLY A 538 6.83 -33.72 3.11
CA GLY A 538 7.24 -33.88 4.51
C GLY A 538 6.68 -35.17 5.12
N GLU A 539 5.37 -35.40 4.98
CA GLU A 539 4.69 -36.59 5.49
C GLU A 539 5.19 -37.89 4.86
N ARG A 540 5.51 -37.87 3.55
CA ARG A 540 6.10 -39.03 2.86
C ARG A 540 7.49 -39.35 3.42
N LEU A 541 8.33 -38.34 3.58
CA LEU A 541 9.71 -38.53 4.06
C LEU A 541 9.74 -38.96 5.52
N ASN A 542 8.77 -38.55 6.34
CA ASN A 542 8.63 -39.00 7.74
C ASN A 542 8.33 -40.49 7.87
N LYS A 543 7.69 -41.11 6.87
CA LYS A 543 7.40 -42.55 6.84
C LYS A 543 8.59 -43.38 6.35
N ALA A 544 9.59 -42.74 5.75
CA ALA A 544 10.76 -43.39 5.17
C ALA A 544 12.00 -43.36 6.09
N SER A 545 11.98 -42.49 7.10
CA SER A 545 12.95 -42.39 8.21
C SER A 545 12.48 -43.21 9.40
#